data_AF-A0A963T7W8-F1
#
_entry.id   AF-A0A963T7W8-F1
#
_cell.length_a   1.000
_cell.length_b   1.000
_cell.length_c   1.000
_cell.angle_alpha   90.00
_cell.angle_beta   90.00
_cell.angle_gamma   90.00
#
_symmetry.space_group_name_H-M   'P 1'
#
loop_
_entity.id
_entity.type
_entity.pdbx_description
1 polymer ?
#
loop_
_entity_poly.entity_id
_entity_poly.type
_entity_poly.pdbx_seq_one_letter_code
_entity_poly.pdbx_strand_id
1 'polypeptide(L)' 'MRQWAYGAALFLSSAGGLTVEIVAGRMIAPYVGMSLYTWTAIIAVVLAGLSVGHWIGGRLAGPHVDARRG' A
#
# COMPACT_ATOMS: atom_id res chain seq x y z
N MET A 1 -3.26 20.66 -14.44
CA MET A 1 -4.39 19.93 -13.79
C MET A 1 -4.07 18.45 -13.56
N ARG A 2 -3.54 17.70 -14.54
CA ARG A 2 -3.23 16.26 -14.41
C ARG A 2 -2.27 15.90 -13.24
N GLN A 3 -1.33 16.76 -12.89
CA GLN A 3 -0.44 16.60 -11.73
C GLN A 3 -1.15 16.57 -10.37
N TRP A 4 -2.26 17.31 -10.22
CA TRP A 4 -3.08 17.27 -9.00
C TRP A 4 -3.85 15.95 -8.89
N ALA A 5 -4.29 15.39 -10.01
CA ALA A 5 -4.95 14.09 -10.04
C ALA A 5 -3.99 12.95 -9.64
N TYR A 6 -2.72 12.99 -10.08
CA TYR A 6 -1.72 12.02 -9.62
C TYR A 6 -1.41 12.18 -8.13
N GLY A 7 -1.30 13.41 -7.63
CA GLY A 7 -1.13 13.67 -6.19
C GLY A 7 -2.29 13.13 -5.35
N ALA A 8 -3.52 13.35 -5.79
CA ALA A 8 -4.71 12.80 -5.13
C ALA A 8 -4.75 11.26 -5.15
N ALA A 9 -4.36 10.63 -6.27
CA ALA A 9 -4.30 9.18 -6.37
C ALA A 9 -3.26 8.57 -5.42
N LEU A 10 -2.05 9.14 -5.36
CA LEU A 10 -1.01 8.70 -4.42
C LEU A 10 -1.45 8.90 -2.97
N PHE A 11 -2.05 10.05 -2.67
CA PHE A 11 -2.56 10.35 -1.34
C PHE A 11 -3.63 9.34 -0.90
N LEU A 12 -4.61 9.05 -1.76
CA LEU A 12 -5.67 8.08 -1.47
C LEU A 12 -5.13 6.66 -1.31
N SER A 13 -4.13 6.28 -2.11
CA SER A 13 -3.44 4.98 -1.96
C SER A 13 -2.74 4.87 -0.60
N SER A 14 -2.00 5.90 -0.18
CA SER A 14 -1.33 5.93 1.12
C SER A 14 -2.32 5.99 2.29
N ALA A 15 -3.41 6.76 2.17
CA ALA A 15 -4.47 6.84 3.17
C ALA A 15 -5.21 5.51 3.34
N GLY A 16 -5.42 4.77 2.25
CA GLY A 16 -5.99 3.42 2.28
C GLY A 16 -5.09 2.43 3.03
N GLY A 17 -3.77 2.46 2.76
CA GLY A 17 -2.80 1.61 3.46
C GLY A 17 -2.80 1.82 4.98
N LEU A 18 -2.76 3.09 5.41
CA LEU A 18 -2.84 3.45 6.84
C LEU A 18 -4.18 3.03 7.47
N THR A 19 -5.28 3.15 6.73
CA THR A 19 -6.60 2.72 7.20
C THR A 19 -6.63 1.22 7.47
N VAL A 20 -6.09 0.41 6.55
CA VAL A 20 -5.96 -1.04 6.73
C VAL A 20 -5.10 -1.36 7.96
N GLU A 21 -4.00 -0.63 8.14
CA GLU A 21 -3.09 -0.78 9.28
C GLU A 21 -3.81 -0.57 10.63
N ILE A 22 -4.58 0.52 10.74
CA ILE A 22 -5.33 0.87 11.95
C ILE A 22 -6.47 -0.11 12.20
N VAL A 23 -7.22 -0.49 11.17
CA VAL A 23 -8.34 -1.45 11.27
C VAL A 23 -7.84 -2.82 11.71
N ALA A 24 -6.73 -3.29 11.16
CA ALA A 24 -6.11 -4.56 11.54
C ALA A 24 -5.64 -4.51 13.01
N GLY A 25 -5.00 -3.43 13.44
CA GLY A 25 -4.62 -3.22 14.84
C GLY A 25 -5.82 -3.26 15.78
N ARG A 26 -6.94 -2.66 15.37
CA ARG A 26 -8.18 -2.60 16.15
C ARG A 26 -8.93 -3.92 16.20
N MET A 27 -8.94 -4.69 15.10
CA MET A 27 -9.56 -6.01 15.04
C MET A 27 -8.79 -7.04 15.88
N ILE A 28 -7.47 -6.91 15.95
CA ILE A 28 -6.60 -7.86 16.67
C ILE A 28 -6.46 -7.50 18.17
N ALA A 29 -6.60 -6.21 18.52
CA ALA A 29 -6.52 -5.73 19.90
C ALA A 29 -7.32 -6.55 20.95
N PRO A 30 -8.59 -6.95 20.72
CA PRO A 30 -9.34 -7.73 21.71
C PRO A 30 -8.89 -9.19 21.85
N TYR A 31 -8.20 -9.77 20.85
CA TYR A 31 -7.82 -11.20 20.86
C TYR A 31 -6.39 -11.44 21.34
N VAL A 32 -5.49 -10.47 21.14
CA VAL A 32 -4.04 -10.69 21.31
C VAL A 32 -3.35 -9.56 22.09
N GLY A 33 -4.08 -8.48 22.40
CA GLY A 33 -3.53 -7.27 22.99
C GLY A 33 -2.71 -6.44 22.01
N MET A 34 -2.44 -5.19 22.38
CA MET A 34 -1.63 -4.26 21.60
C MET A 34 -0.12 -4.59 21.76
N SER A 35 0.29 -5.75 21.27
CA SER A 35 1.68 -6.23 21.34
C SER A 35 2.49 -5.82 20.11
N LEU A 36 3.82 -5.71 20.26
CA LEU A 36 4.75 -5.50 19.14
C LEU A 36 4.57 -6.54 18.04
N TYR A 37 4.21 -7.77 18.39
CA TYR A 37 3.97 -8.87 17.45
C TYR A 37 2.78 -8.58 16.52
N THR A 38 1.75 -7.91 17.03
CA THR A 38 0.56 -7.50 16.27
C THR A 38 0.92 -6.40 15.27
N TRP A 39 1.62 -5.37 15.73
CA TRP A 39 2.05 -4.26 14.88
C TRP A 39 3.00 -4.71 13.76
N THR A 40 3.99 -5.56 14.07
CA THR A 40 4.89 -6.08 13.03
C THR A 40 4.18 -7.00 12.03
N ALA A 41 3.23 -7.82 12.47
CA ALA A 41 2.43 -8.64 11.56
C ALA A 41 1.60 -7.78 10.59
N ILE A 42 1.00 -6.70 11.09
CA ILE A 42 0.24 -5.75 10.27
C ILE A 42 1.13 -5.10 9.21
N ILE A 43 2.28 -4.57 9.63
CA ILE A 43 3.26 -3.95 8.72
C ILE A 43 3.71 -4.97 7.66
N ALA A 44 3.98 -6.22 8.05
CA ALA A 44 4.38 -7.28 7.13
C ALA A 44 3.31 -7.57 6.07
N VAL A 45 2.02 -7.63 6.45
CA VAL A 45 0.91 -7.84 5.51
C VAL A 45 0.75 -6.66 4.56
N VAL A 46 0.85 -5.42 5.06
CA VAL A 46 0.77 -4.20 4.23
C VAL A 46 1.91 -4.16 3.22
N LEU A 47 3.15 -4.42 3.65
CA LEU A 47 4.31 -4.46 2.76
C LEU A 47 4.23 -5.59 1.73
N ALA A 48 3.70 -6.75 2.12
CA ALA A 48 3.44 -7.85 1.19
C ALA A 48 2.41 -7.44 0.13
N GLY A 49 1.31 -6.82 0.55
CA GLY A 49 0.27 -6.30 -0.35
C GLY A 49 0.81 -5.24 -1.31
N LEU A 50 1.59 -4.28 -0.81
CA LEU A 50 2.23 -3.24 -1.63
C LEU A 50 3.22 -3.83 -2.62
N SER A 51 4.04 -4.80 -2.21
CA SER A 51 5.01 -5.47 -3.08
C SER A 51 4.31 -6.21 -4.23
N VAL A 52 3.23 -6.94 -3.91
CA VAL A 52 2.41 -7.62 -4.92
C VAL A 52 1.73 -6.60 -5.84
N GLY A 53 1.19 -5.51 -5.29
CA GLY A 53 0.57 -4.43 -6.04
C GLY A 53 1.54 -3.76 -7.01
N HIS A 54 2.76 -3.46 -6.58
CA HIS A 54 3.82 -2.89 -7.43
C HIS A 54 4.29 -3.88 -8.49
N TRP A 55 4.41 -5.17 -8.16
CA TRP A 55 4.81 -6.19 -9.12
C TRP A 55 3.76 -6.35 -10.24
N ILE A 56 2.48 -6.40 -9.87
CA ILE A 56 1.37 -6.48 -10.83
C ILE A 56 1.24 -5.17 -11.62
N GLY A 57 1.32 -4.02 -10.95
CA GLY A 57 1.26 -2.70 -11.57
C GLY A 57 2.40 -2.46 -12.56
N GLY A 58 3.63 -2.88 -12.22
CA GLY A 58 4.78 -2.83 -13.11
C GLY A 58 4.66 -3.79 -14.30
N ARG A 59 4.06 -4.97 -14.10
CA ARG A 59 3.81 -5.93 -15.17
C ARG A 59 2.70 -5.47 -16.13
N LEU A 60 1.66 -4.81 -15.62
CA LEU A 60 0.54 -4.26 -16.39
C LEU A 60 0.86 -2.91 -17.05
N ALA A 61 1.84 -2.16 -16.52
CA ALA A 61 2.25 -0.87 -17.10
C ALA A 61 2.69 -0.99 -18.57
N GLY A 62 3.09 -2.19 -19.00
CA GLY A 62 3.51 -2.46 -20.37
C GLY A 62 4.72 -1.60 -20.80
N PRO A 63 5.25 -1.81 -22.01
CA PRO A 63 6.45 -1.11 -22.50
C PRO A 63 6.32 0.42 -22.66
N HIS A 64 5.19 1.03 -22.33
CA HIS A 64 4.95 2.46 -22.54
C HIS A 64 5.82 3.38 -21.68
N VAL A 65 6.55 2.84 -20.68
CA VAL A 65 7.57 3.57 -19.92
C VAL A 65 8.95 3.60 -20.61
N ASP A 66 9.20 2.76 -21.62
CA ASP A 66 10.50 2.69 -22.31
C ASP A 66 10.63 3.62 -23.53
N ALA A 67 9.54 4.23 -24.02
CA ALA A 67 9.55 5.05 -25.25
C ALA A 67 10.07 6.50 -25.09
N ARG A 68 10.66 6.87 -23.94
CA ARG A 68 11.18 8.24 -23.67
C ARG A 68 12.64 8.28 -23.22
N ARG A 69 13.46 7.30 -23.63
CA ARG A 69 14.92 7.28 -23.44
C ARG A 69 15.72 7.06 -24.74
N GLY A 70 15.20 7.50 -25.88
CA GLY A 70 15.92 7.55 -27.16
C GLY A 70 15.80 8.93 -27.77
#